data_AF-A0AAJ1IMU6-F1
#
_entry.id   AF-A0AAJ1IMU6-F1
#
_cell.length_a   1.000
_cell.length_b   1.000
_cell.length_c   1.000
_cell.angle_alpha   90.00
_cell.angle_beta   90.00
_cell.angle_gamma   90.00
#
_symmetry.space_group_name_H-M   'P 1'
#
loop_
_entity.id
_entity.type
_entity.pdbx_description
1 polymer ?
#
loop_
_entity_poly.entity_id
_entity_poly.type
_entity_poly.pdbx_seq_one_letter_code
_entity_poly.pdbx_strand_id
1 'polypeptide(L)'
;MKRNKQILLFFALIVCISIIAFKISSNPLISVTYLILFSATITYVFNLLTKEYSWTDRLWSTLPIVISLFYYFKTPNQVLLTISILIIFWGLRLSFNFARKGGYSETEDYRWAYLRKQINSPFKWQLFSLLFIAFYQQILFIAFTLPLYLLSSKPIRANKYTYIFSIIAILFVVLETIADQQQWIFQESKYGRLTKREKLEKDYKQGFLSSGLFSISRHPNYLGELGFWYSIYFLCSSTINSFINWTLIGPLLLTTLFIGSVIFTENISQNKYPLYKEFYKKRVAPVFPLIWKILK
;
A
#
# COMPACT_ATOMS: atom_id res chain seq x y z
N MET A 1 -18.93 19.99 -7.36
CA MET A 1 -17.94 21.07 -7.61
C MET A 1 -17.01 21.42 -6.43
N LYS A 2 -17.40 21.19 -5.15
CA LYS A 2 -16.56 21.54 -3.98
C LYS A 2 -15.41 20.56 -3.69
N ARG A 3 -15.58 19.24 -3.93
CA ARG A 3 -14.62 18.21 -3.50
C ARG A 3 -13.34 18.13 -4.37
N ASN A 4 -13.45 18.27 -5.69
CA ASN A 4 -12.26 18.28 -6.57
C ASN A 4 -11.28 19.40 -6.19
N LYS A 5 -11.80 20.57 -5.81
CA LYS A 5 -10.99 21.68 -5.29
C LYS A 5 -10.31 21.31 -3.97
N GLN A 6 -10.96 20.56 -3.09
CA GLN A 6 -10.36 20.07 -1.84
C GLN A 6 -9.22 19.06 -2.13
N ILE A 7 -9.40 18.16 -3.10
CA ILE A 7 -8.35 17.21 -3.48
C ILE A 7 -7.15 17.93 -4.07
N LEU A 8 -7.37 18.88 -4.98
CA LEU A 8 -6.31 19.72 -5.53
C LEU A 8 -5.59 20.52 -4.45
N LEU A 9 -6.34 21.15 -3.54
CA LEU A 9 -5.78 21.88 -2.40
C LEU A 9 -4.95 20.96 -1.50
N PHE A 10 -5.46 19.76 -1.18
CA PHE A 10 -4.74 18.77 -0.40
C PHE A 10 -3.39 18.44 -1.03
N PHE A 11 -3.36 18.07 -2.31
CA PHE A 11 -2.12 17.77 -3.00
C PHE A 11 -1.19 18.98 -3.16
N ALA A 12 -1.73 20.18 -3.38
CA ALA A 12 -0.93 21.41 -3.40
C ALA A 12 -0.22 21.64 -2.06
N LEU A 13 -0.94 21.44 -0.93
CA LEU A 13 -0.34 21.52 0.40
C LEU A 13 0.72 20.44 0.61
N ILE A 14 0.47 19.20 0.18
CA ILE A 14 1.44 18.09 0.26
C ILE A 14 2.71 18.40 -0.57
N VAL A 15 2.58 19.00 -1.74
CA VAL A 15 3.75 19.44 -2.54
C VAL A 15 4.51 20.55 -1.82
N CYS A 16 3.82 21.57 -1.32
CA CYS A 16 4.45 22.67 -0.58
C CYS A 16 5.23 22.17 0.65
N ILE A 17 4.62 21.32 1.49
CA ILE A 17 5.30 20.75 2.66
C ILE A 17 6.42 19.80 2.28
N SER A 18 6.34 19.13 1.12
CA SER A 18 7.45 18.30 0.63
C SER A 18 8.67 19.17 0.29
N ILE A 19 8.47 20.31 -0.37
CA ILE A 19 9.55 21.25 -0.67
C ILE A 19 10.15 21.81 0.63
N ILE A 20 9.32 22.16 1.61
CA ILE A 20 9.76 22.65 2.92
C ILE A 20 10.56 21.56 3.65
N ALA A 21 9.99 20.37 3.81
CA ALA A 21 10.62 19.25 4.53
C ALA A 21 11.94 18.82 3.90
N PHE A 22 12.05 18.86 2.56
CA PHE A 22 13.30 18.59 1.86
C PHE A 22 14.42 19.56 2.25
N LYS A 23 14.10 20.83 2.53
CA LYS A 23 15.09 21.86 2.89
C LYS A 23 15.49 21.86 4.37
N ILE A 24 14.74 21.21 5.26
CA ILE A 24 14.95 21.29 6.72
C ILE A 24 16.30 20.74 7.17
N SER A 25 16.79 19.65 6.59
CA SER A 25 18.02 18.99 7.03
C SER A 25 18.78 18.40 5.85
N SER A 26 20.10 18.32 5.94
CA SER A 26 20.90 17.52 5.01
C SER A 26 20.66 16.01 5.20
N ASN A 27 20.30 15.56 6.40
CA ASN A 27 20.01 14.17 6.67
C ASN A 27 18.66 13.77 6.06
N PRO A 28 18.61 12.78 5.14
CA PRO A 28 17.39 12.40 4.46
C PRO A 28 16.31 11.85 5.40
N LEU A 29 16.68 11.10 6.44
CA LEU A 29 15.72 10.54 7.39
C LEU A 29 15.05 11.63 8.23
N ILE A 30 15.78 12.68 8.60
CA ILE A 30 15.21 13.83 9.31
C ILE A 30 14.20 14.55 8.40
N SER A 31 14.56 14.83 7.14
CA SER A 31 13.63 15.42 6.17
C SER A 31 12.38 14.57 5.93
N VAL A 32 12.53 13.25 5.81
CA VAL A 32 11.40 12.31 5.67
C VAL A 32 10.52 12.31 6.92
N THR A 33 11.10 12.37 8.11
CA THR A 33 10.34 12.46 9.37
C THR A 33 9.48 13.72 9.40
N TYR A 34 10.04 14.89 9.05
CA TYR A 34 9.26 16.13 8.96
C TYR A 34 8.18 16.09 7.87
N LEU A 35 8.49 15.51 6.71
CA LEU A 35 7.49 15.29 5.65
C LEU A 35 6.27 14.55 6.20
N ILE A 36 6.49 13.42 6.89
CA ILE A 36 5.41 12.61 7.47
C ILE A 36 4.67 13.33 8.60
N LEU A 37 5.38 14.04 9.48
CA LEU A 37 4.73 14.81 10.56
C LEU A 37 3.78 15.87 9.97
N PHE A 38 4.23 16.61 8.96
CA PHE A 38 3.40 17.62 8.30
C PHE A 38 2.26 17.01 7.49
N SER A 39 2.53 15.96 6.70
CA SER A 39 1.48 15.33 5.89
C SER A 39 0.43 14.63 6.74
N ALA A 40 0.81 13.98 7.85
CA ALA A 40 -0.12 13.36 8.79
C ALA A 40 -0.99 14.42 9.49
N THR A 41 -0.38 15.55 9.88
CA THR A 41 -1.11 16.68 10.46
C THR A 41 -2.13 17.26 9.47
N ILE A 42 -1.70 17.54 8.23
CA ILE A 42 -2.61 18.02 7.17
C ILE A 42 -3.72 17.00 6.92
N THR A 43 -3.40 15.72 6.87
CA THR A 43 -4.38 14.65 6.67
C THR A 43 -5.42 14.63 7.77
N TYR A 44 -5.01 14.74 9.04
CA TYR A 44 -5.94 14.79 10.15
C TYR A 44 -6.83 16.05 10.12
N VAL A 45 -6.27 17.21 9.78
CA VAL A 45 -7.05 18.44 9.58
C VAL A 45 -8.10 18.25 8.48
N PHE A 46 -7.72 17.64 7.36
CA PHE A 46 -8.67 17.33 6.28
C PHE A 46 -9.74 16.33 6.72
N ASN A 47 -9.39 15.29 7.50
CA ASN A 47 -10.36 14.36 8.08
C ASN A 47 -11.41 15.11 8.92
N LEU A 48 -11.00 16.07 9.76
CA LEU A 48 -11.89 16.86 10.59
C LEU A 48 -12.80 17.79 9.77
N LEU A 49 -12.21 18.53 8.82
CA LEU A 49 -12.93 19.54 8.04
C LEU A 49 -13.92 18.91 7.05
N THR A 50 -13.55 17.79 6.44
CA THR A 50 -14.33 17.17 5.36
C THR A 50 -15.19 16.00 5.83
N LYS A 51 -14.94 15.48 7.04
CA LYS A 51 -15.56 14.27 7.61
C LYS A 51 -15.39 13.02 6.72
N GLU A 52 -14.34 13.02 5.90
CA GLU A 52 -13.93 11.96 4.98
C GLU A 52 -12.56 11.47 5.41
N TYR A 53 -12.34 10.16 5.54
CA TYR A 53 -11.17 9.60 6.22
C TYR A 53 -10.19 8.86 5.30
N SER A 54 -10.41 8.92 3.98
CA SER A 54 -9.56 8.31 2.95
C SER A 54 -8.48 9.25 2.42
N TRP A 55 -8.21 10.38 3.09
CA TRP A 55 -7.13 11.29 2.71
C TRP A 55 -5.76 10.62 2.78
N THR A 56 -5.50 9.78 3.78
CA THR A 56 -4.28 8.96 3.84
C THR A 56 -4.25 7.91 2.72
N ASP A 57 -5.40 7.36 2.32
CA ASP A 57 -5.49 6.35 1.25
C ASP A 57 -4.95 6.90 -0.08
N ARG A 58 -5.14 8.19 -0.35
CA ARG A 58 -4.58 8.91 -1.52
C ARG A 58 -3.05 9.05 -1.48
N LEU A 59 -2.45 8.96 -0.29
CA LEU A 59 -1.01 9.13 -0.07
C LEU A 59 -0.22 7.82 -0.16
N TRP A 60 -0.86 6.66 -0.02
CA TRP A 60 -0.20 5.34 -0.08
C TRP A 60 0.63 5.14 -1.35
N SER A 61 0.17 5.64 -2.50
CA SER A 61 0.88 5.49 -3.78
C SER A 61 1.78 6.67 -4.15
N THR A 62 1.61 7.82 -3.51
CA THR A 62 2.27 9.08 -3.91
C THR A 62 3.41 9.47 -2.97
N LEU A 63 3.24 9.30 -1.66
CA LEU A 63 4.24 9.72 -0.68
C LEU A 63 5.49 8.83 -0.67
N PRO A 64 5.41 7.49 -0.82
CA PRO A 64 6.62 6.68 -0.97
C PRO A 64 7.49 7.06 -2.17
N ILE A 65 6.89 7.53 -3.27
CA ILE A 65 7.64 8.10 -4.40
C ILE A 65 8.44 9.30 -3.94
N VAL A 66 7.79 10.28 -3.28
CA VAL A 66 8.44 11.49 -2.76
C VAL A 66 9.56 11.13 -1.78
N ILE A 67 9.33 10.17 -0.87
CA ILE A 67 10.34 9.69 0.09
C ILE A 67 11.54 9.08 -0.63
N SER A 68 11.32 8.22 -1.64
CA SER A 68 12.41 7.65 -2.42
C SER A 68 13.26 8.72 -3.12
N LEU A 69 12.61 9.77 -3.63
CA LEU A 69 13.28 10.91 -4.25
C LEU A 69 14.05 11.76 -3.23
N PHE A 70 13.57 11.89 -1.99
CA PHE A 70 14.32 12.56 -0.92
C PHE A 70 15.65 11.85 -0.66
N TYR A 71 15.64 10.52 -0.55
CA TYR A 71 16.86 9.74 -0.38
C TYR A 71 17.80 9.89 -1.58
N TYR A 72 17.28 9.78 -2.81
CA TYR A 72 18.08 9.91 -4.02
C TYR A 72 18.71 11.30 -4.15
N PHE A 73 17.93 12.38 -4.09
CA PHE A 73 18.45 13.73 -4.32
C PHE A 73 19.38 14.25 -3.22
N LYS A 74 19.26 13.73 -1.99
CA LYS A 74 20.18 14.09 -0.90
C LYS A 74 21.48 13.28 -0.91
N THR A 75 21.42 12.03 -1.38
CA THR A 75 22.58 11.14 -1.44
C THR A 75 22.64 10.38 -2.77
N PRO A 76 22.86 11.06 -3.91
CA PRO A 76 22.75 10.43 -5.21
C PRO A 76 23.71 9.25 -5.38
N ASN A 77 23.16 8.08 -5.72
CA ASN A 77 23.92 6.91 -6.11
C ASN A 77 23.09 6.01 -7.03
N GLN A 78 23.77 5.14 -7.77
CA GLN A 78 23.13 4.27 -8.78
C GLN A 78 22.10 3.30 -8.19
N VAL A 79 22.32 2.82 -6.95
CA VAL A 79 21.40 1.88 -6.29
C VAL A 79 20.12 2.60 -5.88
N LEU A 80 20.23 3.79 -5.28
CA LEU A 80 19.06 4.62 -4.96
C LEU A 80 18.29 5.03 -6.21
N LEU A 81 18.98 5.40 -7.31
CA LEU A 81 18.30 5.69 -8.58
C LEU A 81 17.47 4.49 -9.05
N THR A 82 18.05 3.29 -9.00
CA THR A 82 17.36 2.04 -9.39
C THR A 82 16.13 1.81 -8.53
N ILE A 83 16.26 1.93 -7.20
CA ILE A 83 15.15 1.76 -6.26
C ILE A 83 14.07 2.82 -6.48
N SER A 84 14.45 4.09 -6.67
CA SER A 84 13.50 5.17 -6.95
C SER A 84 12.71 4.89 -8.22
N ILE A 85 13.34 4.38 -9.29
CA ILE A 85 12.63 3.98 -10.52
C ILE A 85 11.63 2.85 -10.22
N LEU A 86 12.02 1.83 -9.45
CA LEU A 86 11.12 0.74 -9.06
C LEU A 86 9.93 1.23 -8.22
N ILE A 87 10.17 2.14 -7.26
CA ILE A 87 9.11 2.73 -6.43
C ILE A 87 8.21 3.65 -7.24
N ILE A 88 8.75 4.42 -8.19
CA ILE A 88 7.94 5.21 -9.14
C ILE A 88 7.05 4.30 -9.96
N PHE A 89 7.59 3.22 -10.51
CA PHE A 89 6.82 2.26 -11.31
C PHE A 89 5.70 1.61 -10.47
N TRP A 90 6.03 1.13 -9.27
CA TRP A 90 5.05 0.57 -8.33
C TRP A 90 3.96 1.58 -7.95
N GLY A 91 4.36 2.81 -7.63
CA GLY A 91 3.47 3.87 -7.18
C GLY A 91 2.55 4.39 -8.29
N LEU A 92 3.06 4.60 -9.51
CA LEU A 92 2.24 4.96 -10.67
C LEU A 92 1.18 3.90 -10.96
N ARG A 93 1.55 2.61 -10.91
CA ARG A 93 0.61 1.51 -11.05
C ARG A 93 -0.44 1.51 -9.94
N LEU A 94 -0.06 1.74 -8.69
CA LEU A 94 -0.99 1.81 -7.57
C LEU A 94 -1.94 3.00 -7.70
N SER A 95 -1.41 4.18 -8.04
CA SER A 95 -2.20 5.39 -8.28
C SER A 95 -3.20 5.19 -9.43
N PHE A 96 -2.80 4.53 -10.53
CA PHE A 96 -3.72 4.17 -11.61
C PHE A 96 -4.83 3.25 -11.12
N ASN A 97 -4.49 2.18 -10.39
CA ASN A 97 -5.47 1.23 -9.86
C ASN A 97 -6.43 1.89 -8.87
N PHE A 98 -5.94 2.81 -8.05
CA PHE A 98 -6.75 3.58 -7.10
C PHE A 98 -7.64 4.60 -7.83
N ALA A 99 -7.12 5.29 -8.84
CA ALA A 99 -7.85 6.27 -9.64
C ALA A 99 -9.04 5.65 -10.37
N ARG A 100 -8.84 4.52 -11.07
CA ARG A 100 -9.93 3.84 -11.79
C ARG A 100 -11.04 3.34 -10.85
N LYS A 101 -10.70 3.01 -9.59
CA LYS A 101 -11.64 2.61 -8.54
C LYS A 101 -12.37 3.80 -7.89
N GLY A 102 -12.11 5.03 -8.34
CA GLY A 102 -12.73 6.24 -7.80
C GLY A 102 -12.04 6.81 -6.56
N GLY A 103 -10.80 6.42 -6.26
CA GLY A 103 -10.08 6.90 -5.08
C GLY A 103 -9.77 8.41 -5.05
N TYR A 104 -9.76 9.04 -6.22
CA TYR A 104 -9.69 10.51 -6.38
C TYR A 104 -11.06 11.15 -6.67
N SER A 105 -12.15 10.43 -6.38
CA SER A 105 -13.52 10.92 -6.48
C SER A 105 -14.11 11.23 -5.09
N GLU A 106 -15.42 11.49 -5.03
CA GLU A 106 -16.11 11.87 -3.80
C GLU A 106 -16.42 10.67 -2.86
N THR A 107 -15.96 9.47 -3.17
CA THR A 107 -16.23 8.25 -2.40
C THR A 107 -15.21 8.02 -1.28
N GLU A 108 -15.69 7.90 -0.05
CA GLU A 108 -14.92 7.37 1.08
C GLU A 108 -14.75 5.85 0.94
N ASP A 109 -13.61 5.31 1.38
CA ASP A 109 -13.42 3.88 1.49
C ASP A 109 -14.44 3.26 2.45
N TYR A 110 -15.15 2.25 1.97
CA TYR A 110 -16.24 1.60 2.71
C TYR A 110 -15.81 1.04 4.08
N ARG A 111 -14.53 0.70 4.25
CA ARG A 111 -13.96 0.15 5.49
C ARG A 111 -14.14 1.13 6.65
N TRP A 112 -14.01 2.43 6.40
CA TRP A 112 -14.16 3.46 7.42
C TRP A 112 -15.59 3.52 7.97
N ALA A 113 -16.60 3.34 7.12
CA ALA A 113 -18.00 3.28 7.57
C ALA A 113 -18.28 2.08 8.50
N TYR A 114 -17.69 0.91 8.21
CA TYR A 114 -17.81 -0.27 9.08
C TYR A 114 -17.12 -0.06 10.44
N LEU A 115 -15.88 0.43 10.44
CA LEU A 115 -15.13 0.68 11.67
C LEU A 115 -15.79 1.77 12.54
N ARG A 116 -16.31 2.83 11.91
CA ARG A 116 -17.00 3.91 12.62
C ARG A 116 -18.25 3.41 13.36
N LYS A 117 -19.00 2.50 12.74
CA LYS A 117 -20.15 1.83 13.38
C LYS A 117 -19.72 0.94 14.54
N GLN A 118 -18.60 0.22 14.42
CA GLN A 118 -18.09 -0.66 15.50
C GLN A 118 -17.54 0.11 16.70
N ILE A 119 -16.82 1.22 16.46
CA ILE A 119 -16.24 2.04 17.54
C ILE A 119 -17.35 2.77 18.34
N ASN A 120 -18.45 3.13 17.66
CA ASN A 120 -19.68 3.68 18.25
C ASN A 120 -19.47 4.78 19.30
N SER A 121 -18.48 5.67 19.08
CA SER A 121 -18.19 6.80 19.95
C SER A 121 -17.48 7.90 19.14
N PRO A 122 -18.02 9.14 19.09
CA PRO A 122 -17.39 10.23 18.35
C PRO A 122 -15.96 10.53 18.82
N PHE A 123 -15.73 10.52 20.14
CA PHE A 123 -14.40 10.78 20.71
C PHE A 123 -13.41 9.68 20.33
N LYS A 124 -13.76 8.40 20.55
CA LYS A 124 -12.90 7.27 20.19
C LYS A 124 -12.64 7.22 18.67
N TRP A 125 -13.61 7.61 17.85
CA TRP A 125 -13.45 7.71 16.40
C TRP A 125 -12.43 8.78 15.99
N GLN A 126 -12.46 9.97 16.60
CA GLN A 126 -11.44 10.98 16.31
C GLN A 126 -10.05 10.56 16.80
N LEU A 127 -9.96 9.90 17.96
CA LEU A 127 -8.69 9.34 18.43
C LEU A 127 -8.14 8.27 17.47
N PHE A 128 -9.02 7.39 16.96
CA PHE A 128 -8.66 6.40 15.95
C PHE A 128 -8.23 7.07 14.63
N SER A 129 -8.95 8.12 14.19
CA SER A 129 -8.57 8.91 13.02
C SER A 129 -7.19 9.53 13.16
N LEU A 130 -6.91 10.14 14.32
CA LEU A 130 -5.63 10.76 14.60
C LEU A 130 -4.52 9.72 14.64
N LEU A 131 -4.61 8.76 15.56
CA LEU A 131 -3.50 7.85 15.85
C LEU A 131 -3.30 6.82 14.73
N PHE A 132 -4.39 6.25 14.21
CA PHE A 132 -4.31 5.17 13.24
C PHE A 132 -4.40 5.67 11.79
N ILE A 133 -5.47 6.38 11.43
CA ILE A 133 -5.73 6.75 10.03
C ILE A 133 -4.69 7.76 9.52
N ALA A 134 -4.42 8.82 10.29
CA ALA A 134 -3.49 9.86 9.89
C ALA A 134 -2.03 9.51 10.19
N PHE A 135 -1.70 9.21 11.46
CA PHE A 135 -0.29 9.05 11.87
C PHE A 135 0.27 7.66 11.59
N TYR A 136 -0.31 6.59 12.14
CA TYR A 136 0.27 5.24 12.02
C TYR A 136 0.47 4.80 10.57
N GLN A 137 -0.54 4.98 9.71
CA GLN A 137 -0.42 4.62 8.29
C GLN A 137 0.70 5.39 7.57
N GLN A 138 0.93 6.66 7.90
CA GLN A 138 2.00 7.44 7.26
C GLN A 138 3.38 7.17 7.89
N ILE A 139 3.44 6.81 9.17
CA ILE A 139 4.65 6.29 9.81
C ILE A 139 5.10 4.99 9.12
N LEU A 140 4.16 4.15 8.68
CA LEU A 140 4.50 2.96 7.88
C LEU A 140 5.22 3.33 6.58
N PHE A 141 4.91 4.48 5.96
CA PHE A 141 5.64 4.94 4.77
C PHE A 141 7.13 5.13 5.07
N ILE A 142 7.49 5.69 6.24
CA ILE A 142 8.88 5.71 6.70
C ILE A 142 9.36 4.28 6.91
N ALA A 143 8.60 3.47 7.66
CA ALA A 143 9.04 2.16 8.09
C ALA A 143 9.47 1.28 6.90
N PHE A 144 8.63 1.09 5.89
CA PHE A 144 8.97 0.23 4.74
C PHE A 144 9.95 0.87 3.74
N THR A 145 10.11 2.20 3.74
CA THR A 145 11.15 2.88 2.93
C THR A 145 12.46 3.09 3.70
N LEU A 146 12.49 2.82 5.00
CA LEU A 146 13.65 2.93 5.88
C LEU A 146 14.92 2.21 5.38
N PRO A 147 14.85 1.07 4.66
CA PRO A 147 16.04 0.44 4.09
C PRO A 147 16.83 1.35 3.15
N LEU A 148 16.19 2.33 2.50
CA LEU A 148 16.88 3.31 1.65
C LEU A 148 17.85 4.19 2.44
N TYR A 149 17.60 4.41 3.74
CA TYR A 149 18.50 5.18 4.61
C TYR A 149 19.87 4.51 4.75
N LEU A 150 19.93 3.18 4.74
CA LEU A 150 21.20 2.45 4.78
C LEU A 150 22.11 2.86 3.61
N LEU A 151 21.51 3.21 2.48
CA LEU A 151 22.19 3.62 1.26
C LEU A 151 22.70 5.06 1.26
N SER A 152 22.25 5.86 2.23
CA SER A 152 22.67 7.26 2.38
C SER A 152 23.93 7.44 3.25
N SER A 153 24.40 6.36 3.89
CA SER A 153 25.44 6.42 4.92
C SER A 153 26.85 6.09 4.44
N LYS A 154 26.99 5.44 3.27
CA LYS A 154 28.27 4.95 2.75
C LYS A 154 28.31 5.02 1.23
N PRO A 155 29.50 5.11 0.61
CA PRO A 155 29.65 4.94 -0.83
C PRO A 155 29.27 3.50 -1.20
N ILE A 156 28.13 3.32 -1.87
CA ILE A 156 27.59 2.01 -2.24
C ILE A 156 27.66 1.83 -3.76
N ARG A 157 28.06 0.63 -4.16
CA ARG A 157 28.02 0.17 -5.55
C ARG A 157 26.99 -0.93 -5.71
N ALA A 158 26.38 -0.99 -6.88
CA ALA A 158 25.51 -2.09 -7.24
C ALA A 158 26.30 -3.41 -7.22
N ASN A 159 25.68 -4.48 -6.74
CA ASN A 159 26.23 -5.83 -6.77
C ASN A 159 25.26 -6.77 -7.50
N LYS A 160 25.63 -8.05 -7.65
CA LYS A 160 24.78 -9.04 -8.32
C LYS A 160 23.38 -9.14 -7.70
N TYR A 161 23.28 -8.98 -6.37
CA TYR A 161 22.00 -9.05 -5.65
C TYR A 161 21.11 -7.84 -5.91
N THR A 162 21.69 -6.66 -6.17
CA THR A 162 20.93 -5.48 -6.61
C THR A 162 20.07 -5.82 -7.83
N TYR A 163 20.64 -6.49 -8.83
CA TYR A 163 19.91 -6.88 -10.04
C TYR A 163 18.89 -8.00 -9.78
N ILE A 164 19.27 -9.03 -9.01
CA ILE A 164 18.37 -10.13 -8.66
C ILE A 164 17.11 -9.60 -7.95
N PHE A 165 17.27 -8.80 -6.90
CA PHE A 165 16.12 -8.27 -6.16
C PHE A 165 15.34 -7.22 -6.93
N SER A 166 15.96 -6.52 -7.89
CA SER A 166 15.23 -5.65 -8.82
C SER A 166 14.30 -6.46 -9.73
N ILE A 167 14.78 -7.58 -10.29
CA ILE A 167 13.96 -8.49 -11.10
C ILE A 167 12.81 -9.06 -10.26
N ILE A 168 13.10 -9.53 -9.04
CA ILE A 168 12.08 -10.07 -8.14
C ILE A 168 11.04 -8.99 -7.80
N ALA A 169 11.45 -7.75 -7.53
CA ALA A 169 10.54 -6.63 -7.29
C ALA A 169 9.60 -6.41 -8.50
N ILE A 170 10.13 -6.42 -9.72
CA ILE A 170 9.33 -6.28 -10.95
C ILE A 170 8.32 -7.43 -11.08
N LEU A 171 8.74 -8.68 -10.83
CA LEU A 171 7.83 -9.84 -10.88
C LEU A 171 6.67 -9.70 -9.90
N PHE A 172 6.93 -9.17 -8.69
CA PHE A 172 5.86 -8.91 -7.73
C PHE A 172 4.93 -7.78 -8.16
N VAL A 173 5.45 -6.70 -8.78
CA VAL A 173 4.59 -5.65 -9.37
C VAL A 173 3.73 -6.21 -10.51
N VAL A 174 4.27 -7.11 -11.34
CA VAL A 174 3.50 -7.80 -12.40
C VAL A 174 2.40 -8.67 -11.79
N LEU A 175 2.73 -9.49 -10.78
CA LEU A 175 1.76 -10.31 -10.06
C LEU A 175 0.63 -9.47 -9.47
N GLU A 176 0.98 -8.36 -8.81
CA GLU A 176 0.02 -7.42 -8.25
C GLU A 176 -0.88 -6.80 -9.33
N THR A 177 -0.28 -6.37 -10.45
CA THR A 177 -1.00 -5.78 -11.58
C THR A 177 -2.02 -6.74 -12.17
N ILE A 178 -1.65 -8.01 -12.36
CA ILE A 178 -2.55 -9.05 -12.86
C ILE A 178 -3.68 -9.31 -11.86
N ALA A 179 -3.36 -9.42 -10.57
CA ALA A 179 -4.35 -9.61 -9.51
C ALA A 179 -5.38 -8.48 -9.46
N ASP A 180 -4.90 -7.23 -9.49
CA ASP A 180 -5.74 -6.04 -9.52
C ASP A 180 -6.62 -5.99 -10.77
N GLN A 181 -6.07 -6.36 -11.94
CA GLN A 181 -6.82 -6.39 -13.18
C GLN A 181 -7.92 -7.45 -13.18
N GLN A 182 -7.64 -8.65 -12.65
CA GLN A 182 -8.64 -9.71 -12.49
C GLN A 182 -9.78 -9.24 -11.57
N GLN A 183 -9.45 -8.64 -10.43
CA GLN A 183 -10.43 -8.11 -9.49
C GLN A 183 -11.25 -6.96 -10.10
N TRP A 184 -10.60 -6.05 -10.82
CA TRP A 184 -11.26 -4.94 -11.52
C TRP A 184 -12.29 -5.44 -12.52
N ILE A 185 -11.90 -6.33 -13.43
CA ILE A 185 -12.80 -6.93 -14.43
C ILE A 185 -13.99 -7.60 -13.75
N PHE A 186 -13.74 -8.38 -12.71
CA PHE A 186 -14.80 -9.06 -11.98
C PHE A 186 -15.81 -8.08 -11.39
N GLN A 187 -15.35 -7.05 -10.66
CA GLN A 187 -16.23 -6.08 -10.01
C GLN A 187 -17.03 -5.27 -11.04
N GLU A 188 -16.38 -4.73 -12.07
CA GLU A 188 -17.06 -3.94 -13.10
C GLU A 188 -18.11 -4.76 -13.86
N SER A 189 -17.82 -6.03 -14.15
CA SER A 189 -18.80 -6.93 -14.78
C SER A 189 -19.95 -7.29 -13.83
N LYS A 190 -19.65 -7.48 -12.54
CA LYS A 190 -20.64 -7.77 -11.51
C LYS A 190 -21.62 -6.61 -11.32
N TYR A 191 -21.15 -5.38 -11.42
CA TYR A 191 -21.96 -4.17 -11.34
C TYR A 191 -22.56 -3.73 -12.69
N GLY A 192 -22.42 -4.55 -13.75
CA GLY A 192 -23.04 -4.31 -15.06
C GLY A 192 -22.39 -3.22 -15.91
N ARG A 193 -21.17 -2.78 -15.56
CA ARG A 193 -20.40 -1.77 -16.31
C ARG A 193 -19.57 -2.38 -17.44
N LEU A 194 -19.24 -3.66 -17.33
CA LEU A 194 -18.58 -4.45 -18.38
C LEU A 194 -19.39 -5.70 -18.69
N THR A 195 -19.21 -6.23 -19.91
CA THR A 195 -19.81 -7.50 -20.32
C THR A 195 -19.31 -8.63 -19.44
N LYS A 196 -20.25 -9.42 -18.89
CA LYS A 196 -19.94 -10.62 -18.11
C LYS A 196 -19.18 -11.63 -18.98
N ARG A 197 -18.10 -12.17 -18.43
CA ARG A 197 -17.29 -13.20 -19.10
C ARG A 197 -17.81 -14.57 -18.72
N GLU A 198 -18.05 -15.42 -19.70
CA GLU A 198 -18.52 -16.80 -19.49
C GLU A 198 -17.60 -17.59 -18.52
N LYS A 199 -16.28 -17.41 -18.66
CA LYS A 199 -15.27 -18.01 -17.76
C LYS A 199 -15.44 -17.65 -16.27
N LEU A 200 -16.19 -16.59 -15.95
CA LEU A 200 -16.43 -16.12 -14.58
C LEU A 200 -17.88 -16.38 -14.11
N GLU A 201 -18.68 -17.16 -14.83
CA GLU A 201 -20.09 -17.40 -14.48
C GLU A 201 -20.26 -17.94 -13.06
N LYS A 202 -19.42 -18.90 -12.67
CA LYS A 202 -19.39 -19.45 -11.30
C LYS A 202 -19.06 -18.37 -10.26
N ASP A 203 -18.08 -17.52 -10.56
CA ASP A 203 -17.67 -16.41 -9.70
C ASP A 203 -18.78 -15.36 -9.52
N TYR A 204 -19.54 -15.07 -10.59
CA TYR A 204 -20.69 -14.17 -10.50
C TYR A 204 -21.82 -14.75 -9.65
N LYS A 205 -22.12 -16.06 -9.80
CA LYS A 205 -23.15 -16.77 -9.02
C LYS A 205 -22.83 -16.76 -7.52
N GLN A 206 -21.57 -16.99 -7.13
CA GLN A 206 -21.16 -16.95 -5.72
C GLN A 206 -20.92 -15.53 -5.17
N GLY A 207 -20.76 -14.54 -6.06
CA GLY A 207 -20.64 -13.12 -5.70
C GLY A 207 -19.22 -12.64 -5.35
N PHE A 208 -18.20 -13.48 -5.47
CA PHE A 208 -16.79 -13.12 -5.27
C PHE A 208 -15.89 -13.83 -6.29
N LEU A 209 -14.70 -13.27 -6.54
CA LEU A 209 -13.73 -13.85 -7.46
C LEU A 209 -12.96 -14.99 -6.78
N SER A 210 -12.99 -16.18 -7.38
CA SER A 210 -12.26 -17.37 -6.91
C SER A 210 -11.41 -18.05 -8.00
N SER A 211 -11.47 -17.55 -9.23
CA SER A 211 -10.70 -18.06 -10.37
C SER A 211 -9.38 -17.29 -10.57
N GLY A 212 -8.50 -17.79 -11.44
CA GLY A 212 -7.23 -17.12 -11.75
C GLY A 212 -6.29 -17.11 -10.56
N LEU A 213 -5.65 -15.98 -10.27
CA LEU A 213 -4.74 -15.87 -9.11
C LEU A 213 -5.47 -16.07 -7.78
N PHE A 214 -6.77 -15.73 -7.74
CA PHE A 214 -7.62 -15.91 -6.56
C PHE A 214 -7.89 -17.38 -6.24
N SER A 215 -7.63 -18.31 -7.17
CA SER A 215 -7.70 -19.75 -6.86
C SER A 215 -6.49 -20.26 -6.06
N ILE A 216 -5.39 -19.49 -6.04
CA ILE A 216 -4.11 -19.85 -5.43
C ILE A 216 -3.95 -19.14 -4.07
N SER A 217 -4.23 -17.84 -4.05
CA SER A 217 -4.17 -16.97 -2.87
C SER A 217 -5.43 -16.12 -2.82
N ARG A 218 -6.05 -15.95 -1.66
CA ARG A 218 -7.27 -15.14 -1.52
C ARG A 218 -6.98 -13.64 -1.66
N HIS A 219 -5.73 -13.23 -1.43
CA HIS A 219 -5.25 -11.85 -1.57
C HIS A 219 -3.93 -11.83 -2.37
N PRO A 220 -3.95 -12.16 -3.67
CA PRO A 220 -2.72 -12.23 -4.48
C PRO A 220 -2.10 -10.85 -4.71
N ASN A 221 -2.90 -9.78 -4.73
CA ASN A 221 -2.42 -8.41 -4.74
C ASN A 221 -1.64 -8.06 -3.46
N TYR A 222 -2.06 -8.58 -2.30
CA TYR A 222 -1.33 -8.37 -1.04
C TYR A 222 0.02 -9.09 -1.04
N LEU A 223 0.07 -10.28 -1.64
CA LEU A 223 1.33 -10.99 -1.86
C LEU A 223 2.29 -10.19 -2.75
N GLY A 224 1.76 -9.59 -3.82
CA GLY A 224 2.53 -8.68 -4.69
C GLY A 224 3.10 -7.49 -3.95
N GLU A 225 2.25 -6.78 -3.20
CA GLU A 225 2.65 -5.62 -2.41
C GLU A 225 3.74 -5.95 -1.37
N LEU A 226 3.52 -6.98 -0.54
CA LEU A 226 4.52 -7.41 0.45
C LEU A 226 5.80 -7.87 -0.25
N GLY A 227 5.69 -8.69 -1.29
CA GLY A 227 6.82 -9.19 -2.06
C GLY A 227 7.67 -8.06 -2.64
N PHE A 228 7.04 -6.99 -3.15
CA PHE A 228 7.75 -5.80 -3.63
C PHE A 228 8.56 -5.14 -2.50
N TRP A 229 7.95 -4.83 -1.35
CA TRP A 229 8.66 -4.16 -0.25
C TRP A 229 9.73 -5.02 0.41
N TYR A 230 9.52 -6.34 0.53
CA TYR A 230 10.58 -7.26 0.94
C TYR A 230 11.73 -7.32 -0.09
N SER A 231 11.43 -7.21 -1.39
CA SER A 231 12.45 -7.13 -2.43
C SER A 231 13.28 -5.86 -2.30
N ILE A 232 12.65 -4.70 -2.06
CA ILE A 232 13.35 -3.44 -1.79
C ILE A 232 14.22 -3.56 -0.53
N TYR A 233 13.70 -4.16 0.54
CA TYR A 233 14.47 -4.42 1.75
C TYR A 233 15.74 -5.25 1.46
N PHE A 234 15.60 -6.40 0.80
CA PHE A 234 16.74 -7.27 0.51
C PHE A 234 17.71 -6.66 -0.49
N LEU A 235 17.20 -5.89 -1.46
CA LEU A 235 18.03 -5.09 -2.36
C LEU A 235 18.94 -4.17 -1.55
N CYS A 236 18.37 -3.34 -0.65
CA CYS A 236 19.16 -2.44 0.19
C CYS A 236 20.14 -3.19 1.10
N SER A 237 19.64 -4.20 1.82
CA SER A 237 20.38 -5.00 2.79
C SER A 237 21.56 -5.75 2.16
N SER A 238 21.39 -6.23 0.93
CA SER A 238 22.46 -6.92 0.19
C SER A 238 23.64 -6.01 -0.15
N THR A 239 23.43 -4.70 -0.26
CA THR A 239 24.51 -3.76 -0.58
C THR A 239 25.42 -3.42 0.59
N ILE A 240 24.94 -3.67 1.82
CA ILE A 240 25.72 -3.49 3.05
C ILE A 240 26.24 -4.82 3.60
N ASN A 241 26.19 -5.90 2.80
CA ASN A 241 26.60 -7.26 3.17
C ASN A 241 25.93 -7.81 4.45
N SER A 242 24.70 -7.37 4.74
CA SER A 242 23.93 -7.86 5.88
C SER A 242 22.46 -8.03 5.50
N PHE A 243 22.07 -9.29 5.27
CA PHE A 243 20.70 -9.65 4.87
C PHE A 243 19.66 -9.46 5.97
N ILE A 244 20.08 -9.39 7.23
CA ILE A 244 19.20 -9.15 8.39
C ILE A 244 19.76 -7.97 9.16
N ASN A 245 18.96 -6.92 9.28
CA ASN A 245 19.30 -5.70 9.98
C ASN A 245 18.02 -5.02 10.51
N TRP A 246 18.20 -3.98 11.32
CA TRP A 246 17.11 -3.30 12.03
C TRP A 246 16.04 -2.69 11.11
N THR A 247 16.32 -2.40 9.84
CA THR A 247 15.31 -1.84 8.92
C THR A 247 14.30 -2.89 8.44
N LEU A 248 14.50 -4.17 8.78
CA LEU A 248 13.53 -5.25 8.54
C LEU A 248 12.19 -4.98 9.27
N ILE A 249 12.21 -4.16 10.32
CA ILE A 249 11.01 -3.74 11.04
C ILE A 249 9.96 -3.11 10.10
N GLY A 250 10.39 -2.46 9.02
CA GLY A 250 9.50 -1.85 8.03
C GLY A 250 8.54 -2.83 7.35
N PRO A 251 9.06 -3.75 6.53
CA PRO A 251 8.25 -4.80 5.91
C PRO A 251 7.47 -5.67 6.92
N LEU A 252 8.01 -5.88 8.13
CA LEU A 252 7.30 -6.61 9.19
C LEU A 252 6.08 -5.85 9.71
N LEU A 253 6.20 -4.54 9.95
CA LEU A 253 5.06 -3.71 10.36
C LEU A 253 4.01 -3.61 9.24
N LEU A 254 4.45 -3.52 7.98
CA LEU A 254 3.56 -3.57 6.82
C LEU A 254 2.81 -4.91 6.77
N THR A 255 3.51 -6.03 7.01
CA THR A 255 2.89 -7.36 7.10
C THR A 255 1.82 -7.43 8.19
N THR A 256 2.10 -6.87 9.38
CA THR A 256 1.13 -6.81 10.48
C THR A 256 -0.12 -6.01 10.11
N LEU A 257 0.04 -4.86 9.44
CA LEU A 257 -1.11 -4.09 8.91
C LEU A 257 -1.95 -4.95 7.95
N PHE A 258 -1.29 -5.67 7.06
CA PHE A 258 -1.97 -6.52 6.06
C PHE A 258 -2.69 -7.70 6.70
N ILE A 259 -2.14 -8.31 7.75
CA ILE A 259 -2.83 -9.33 8.54
C ILE A 259 -4.14 -8.76 9.12
N GLY A 260 -4.07 -7.58 9.76
CA GLY A 260 -5.26 -6.89 10.27
C GLY A 260 -6.28 -6.60 9.16
N SER A 261 -5.81 -6.14 8.00
CA SER A 261 -6.66 -5.88 6.83
C SER A 261 -7.34 -7.14 6.30
N VAL A 262 -6.62 -8.27 6.20
CA VAL A 262 -7.17 -9.56 5.77
C VAL A 262 -8.26 -10.01 6.74
N ILE A 263 -7.98 -10.01 8.04
CA ILE A 263 -8.97 -10.42 9.07
C ILE A 263 -10.24 -9.59 8.93
N PHE A 264 -10.10 -8.27 8.83
CA PHE A 264 -11.22 -7.35 8.74
C PHE A 264 -12.03 -7.53 7.44
N THR A 265 -11.37 -7.51 6.28
CA THR A 265 -12.03 -7.59 4.97
C THR A 265 -12.64 -8.96 4.70
N GLU A 266 -12.02 -10.04 5.18
CA GLU A 266 -12.60 -11.37 5.11
C GLU A 266 -13.80 -11.52 6.02
N ASN A 267 -13.81 -10.93 7.22
CA ASN A 267 -14.98 -10.94 8.09
C ASN A 267 -16.20 -10.30 7.40
N ILE A 268 -16.00 -9.15 6.72
CA ILE A 268 -17.05 -8.52 5.91
C ILE A 268 -17.52 -9.45 4.80
N SER A 269 -16.58 -10.08 4.08
CA SER A 269 -16.90 -10.98 2.96
C SER A 269 -17.66 -12.23 3.41
N GLN A 270 -17.32 -12.79 4.57
CA GLN A 270 -17.96 -13.97 5.15
C GLN A 270 -19.40 -13.72 5.56
N ASN A 271 -19.70 -12.52 6.07
CA ASN A 271 -21.06 -12.14 6.42
C ASN A 271 -21.92 -11.88 5.17
N LYS A 272 -21.30 -11.59 4.02
CA LYS A 272 -22.00 -11.30 2.77
C LYS A 272 -22.18 -12.52 1.87
N TYR A 273 -21.23 -13.45 1.87
CA TYR A 273 -21.21 -14.60 0.95
C TYR A 273 -21.00 -15.91 1.73
N PRO A 274 -22.06 -16.72 1.97
CA PRO A 274 -21.95 -17.98 2.72
C PRO A 274 -20.88 -18.95 2.16
N LEU A 275 -20.82 -19.09 0.83
CA LEU A 275 -19.83 -19.94 0.14
C LEU A 275 -18.37 -19.51 0.40
N TYR A 276 -18.14 -18.22 0.71
CA TYR A 276 -16.81 -17.73 1.08
C TYR A 276 -16.33 -18.38 2.39
N LYS A 277 -17.23 -18.48 3.38
CA LYS A 277 -16.94 -19.06 4.70
C LYS A 277 -16.88 -20.59 4.64
N GLU A 278 -17.84 -21.21 3.96
CA GLU A 278 -18.01 -22.66 3.99
C GLU A 278 -16.98 -23.40 3.15
N PHE A 279 -16.60 -22.85 1.99
CA PHE A 279 -15.73 -23.52 1.04
C PHE A 279 -14.41 -22.77 0.78
N TYR A 280 -14.49 -21.50 0.35
CA TYR A 280 -13.33 -20.79 -0.18
C TYR A 280 -12.22 -20.58 0.86
N LYS A 281 -12.54 -20.06 2.06
CA LYS A 281 -11.57 -19.84 3.14
C LYS A 281 -10.86 -21.13 3.58
N LYS A 282 -11.52 -22.28 3.45
CA LYS A 282 -10.98 -23.59 3.84
C LYS A 282 -10.03 -24.16 2.79
N ARG A 283 -10.14 -23.76 1.52
CA ARG A 283 -9.43 -24.40 0.40
C ARG A 283 -8.29 -23.57 -0.20
N VAL A 284 -8.38 -22.25 -0.13
CA VAL A 284 -7.37 -21.34 -0.71
C VAL A 284 -6.60 -20.65 0.41
N ALA A 285 -5.30 -20.43 0.27
CA ALA A 285 -4.49 -19.73 1.27
C ALA A 285 -4.81 -18.24 1.36
N PRO A 286 -4.63 -17.55 2.50
CA PRO A 286 -4.88 -16.11 2.61
C PRO A 286 -3.95 -15.29 1.71
N VAL A 287 -2.67 -15.16 2.07
CA VAL A 287 -1.67 -14.36 1.34
C VAL A 287 -0.55 -15.25 0.83
N PHE A 288 0.03 -16.10 1.70
CA PHE A 288 1.19 -16.96 1.40
C PHE A 288 0.78 -18.44 1.22
N PRO A 289 0.68 -18.96 -0.02
CA PRO A 289 0.22 -20.33 -0.25
C PRO A 289 1.13 -21.41 0.30
N LEU A 290 2.45 -21.23 0.19
CA LEU A 290 3.44 -22.19 0.66
C LEU A 290 3.41 -22.34 2.19
N ILE A 291 3.42 -21.22 2.92
CA ILE A 291 3.34 -21.21 4.38
C ILE A 291 2.03 -21.84 4.86
N TRP A 292 0.92 -21.52 4.21
CA TRP A 292 -0.38 -22.05 4.59
C TRP A 292 -0.51 -23.57 4.40
N LYS A 293 0.15 -24.15 3.38
CA LYS A 293 0.21 -25.61 3.21
C LYS A 293 0.99 -26.31 4.32
N ILE A 294 2.01 -25.66 4.88
CA ILE A 294 2.85 -26.23 5.96
C ILE A 294 2.11 -26.17 7.31
N LEU A 295 1.30 -25.13 7.54
CA LEU A 295 0.57 -24.93 8.80
C LEU A 295 -0.74 -25.72 8.91
N LYS A 296 -1.06 -26.54 7.91
CA LYS A 296 -2.29 -27.33 7.81
C LYS A 296 -1.99 -28.81 8.02
#